data_AF-T1BM71-F1
#
_entry.id   AF-T1BM71-F1
#
_cell.length_a   1.000
_cell.length_b   1.000
_cell.length_c   1.000
_cell.angle_alpha   90.00
_cell.angle_beta   90.00
_cell.angle_gamma   90.00
#
_symmetry.space_group_name_H-M   'P 1'
#
loop_
_entity.id
_entity.type
_entity.pdbx_description
1 polymer ?
#
loop_
_entity_poly.entity_id
_entity_poly.type
_entity_poly.pdbx_seq_one_letter_code
_entity_poly.pdbx_strand_id
1 'polypeptide(L)'
;MTAPESPVRSPAPSAPHVPQHRVHLLTLDGTPKEKATVHLPLAFSTPVRVDLIRRAVLAARSHRRQPYGTGLTSGRRHSVRWSGKARGSRARRVSWIR
;
A
#
# COMPACT_ATOMS: atom_id res chain seq x y z
N MET A 1 13.69 -17.53 -30.24
CA MET A 1 13.66 -16.10 -30.66
C MET A 1 13.34 -15.28 -29.42
N THR A 2 14.36 -15.04 -28.59
CA THR A 2 14.23 -14.23 -27.36
C THR A 2 14.54 -12.80 -27.74
N ALA A 3 13.56 -11.90 -27.57
CA ALA A 3 13.78 -10.47 -27.79
C ALA A 3 14.83 -9.96 -26.77
N PRO A 4 15.78 -9.10 -27.17
CA PRO A 4 16.66 -8.47 -26.20
C PRO A 4 15.84 -7.46 -25.40
N GLU A 5 15.88 -7.57 -24.06
CA GLU A 5 15.34 -6.55 -23.17
C GLU A 5 16.03 -5.22 -23.47
N SER A 6 15.25 -4.24 -23.95
CA SER A 6 15.71 -2.87 -24.14
C SER A 6 16.18 -2.31 -22.80
N PRO A 7 17.37 -1.70 -22.72
CA PRO A 7 17.85 -1.12 -21.47
C PRO A 7 16.90 0.02 -21.07
N VAL A 8 16.34 -0.08 -19.88
CA VAL A 8 15.53 0.99 -19.28
C VAL A 8 16.39 2.25 -19.28
N ARG A 9 16.05 3.20 -20.16
CA ARG A 9 16.69 4.51 -20.23
C ARG A 9 16.41 5.21 -18.91
N SER A 10 17.37 5.17 -17.99
CA SER A 10 17.34 6.00 -16.78
C SER A 10 17.08 7.43 -17.22
N PRO A 11 16.00 8.10 -16.79
CA PRO A 11 15.82 9.50 -17.11
C PRO A 11 17.03 10.25 -16.56
N ALA A 12 17.67 11.03 -17.43
CA ALA A 12 18.82 11.87 -17.08
C ALA A 12 18.54 12.66 -15.78
N PRO A 13 19.55 12.92 -14.94
CA PRO A 13 19.37 13.75 -13.76
C PRO A 13 18.80 15.10 -14.22
N SER A 14 17.55 15.36 -13.83
CA SER A 14 16.83 16.57 -14.20
C SER A 14 17.65 17.80 -13.81
N ALA A 15 17.74 18.75 -14.74
CA ALA A 15 18.46 20.02 -14.67
C ALA A 15 18.42 20.74 -13.28
N PRO A 16 19.42 21.59 -12.97
CA PRO A 16 19.51 22.29 -11.70
C PRO A 16 18.23 23.07 -11.37
N HIS A 17 17.78 22.84 -10.15
CA HIS A 17 16.56 23.33 -9.54
C HIS A 17 16.55 24.87 -9.47
N VAL A 18 15.62 25.53 -10.19
CA VAL A 18 15.36 26.96 -10.02
C VAL A 18 14.37 27.14 -8.87
N PRO A 19 14.76 27.80 -7.75
CA PRO A 19 13.86 27.98 -6.62
C PRO A 19 12.83 29.07 -6.87
N GLN A 20 11.55 28.78 -6.63
CA GLN A 20 10.44 29.69 -6.96
C GLN A 20 9.80 30.37 -5.74
N HIS A 21 9.92 29.79 -4.54
CA HIS A 21 9.30 30.35 -3.32
C HIS A 21 10.36 30.62 -2.24
N ARG A 22 10.14 31.62 -1.39
CA ARG A 22 11.07 32.07 -0.35
C ARG A 22 10.36 32.03 1.01
N VAL A 23 10.95 31.34 2.00
CA VAL A 23 10.37 31.16 3.34
C VAL A 23 11.36 31.56 4.43
N HIS A 24 10.86 32.18 5.49
CA HIS A 24 11.64 32.59 6.66
C HIS A 24 11.86 31.42 7.63
N LEU A 25 13.08 31.29 8.15
CA LEU A 25 13.35 30.34 9.23
C LEU A 25 12.93 30.93 10.57
N LEU A 26 12.09 30.20 11.29
CA LEU A 26 11.63 30.55 12.63
C LEU A 26 12.46 29.80 13.68
N THR A 27 12.74 30.46 14.79
CA THR A 27 13.28 29.84 16.01
C THR A 27 12.14 29.15 16.77
N LEU A 28 12.46 28.20 17.65
CA LEU A 28 11.46 27.46 18.45
C LEU A 28 10.52 28.37 19.25
N ASP A 29 11.00 29.56 19.62
CA ASP A 29 10.25 30.60 20.34
C ASP A 29 9.34 31.44 19.43
N GLY A 30 9.19 31.06 18.16
CA GLY A 30 8.39 31.77 17.16
C GLY A 30 9.03 33.07 16.65
N THR A 31 10.21 33.44 17.15
CA THR A 31 10.94 34.61 16.66
C THR A 31 11.61 34.29 15.32
N PRO A 32 11.40 35.13 14.28
CA PRO A 32 12.06 34.93 12.99
C PRO A 32 13.57 35.16 13.14
N LYS A 33 14.39 34.22 12.64
CA LYS A 33 15.83 34.47 12.48
C LYS A 33 16.01 35.51 11.39
N GLU A 34 16.33 36.74 11.79
CA GLU A 34 16.27 37.98 10.99
C GLU A 34 17.03 37.96 9.64
N LYS A 35 17.81 36.93 9.32
CA LYS A 35 18.59 36.86 8.07
C LYS A 35 18.60 35.51 7.36
N ALA A 36 17.91 34.50 7.89
CA ALA A 36 17.89 33.18 7.27
C ALA A 36 16.59 32.98 6.48
N THR A 37 16.57 33.48 5.24
CA THR A 37 15.50 33.12 4.30
C THR A 37 15.99 32.05 3.36
N VAL A 38 15.23 30.96 3.25
CA VAL A 38 15.58 29.81 2.42
C VAL A 38 14.64 29.73 1.23
N HIS A 39 15.22 29.36 0.11
CA HIS A 39 14.54 29.10 -1.13
C HIS A 39 13.95 27.68 -1.16
N LEU A 40 12.67 27.55 -1.49
CA LEU A 40 12.00 26.26 -1.57
C LEU A 40 12.39 25.50 -2.84
N PRO A 41 12.55 24.18 -2.74
CA PRO A 41 12.65 23.31 -3.91
C PRO A 41 11.39 23.35 -4.80
N LEU A 42 11.56 23.00 -6.08
CA LEU A 42 10.48 22.94 -7.09
C LEU A 42 9.36 21.97 -6.69
N ALA A 43 9.66 20.94 -5.90
CA ALA A 43 8.67 19.99 -5.39
C ALA A 43 7.45 20.69 -4.77
N PHE A 44 7.64 21.85 -4.14
CA PHE A 44 6.56 22.63 -3.53
C PHE A 44 5.72 23.45 -4.51
N SER A 45 6.21 23.71 -5.73
CA SER A 45 5.46 24.38 -6.81
C SER A 45 4.63 23.40 -7.63
N THR A 46 4.89 22.10 -7.48
CA THR A 46 4.14 21.09 -8.24
C THR A 46 2.65 21.07 -7.87
N PRO A 47 1.74 20.88 -8.84
CA PRO A 47 0.32 20.83 -8.56
C PRO A 47 -0.02 19.62 -7.69
N VAL A 48 -0.85 19.84 -6.67
CA VAL A 48 -1.24 18.80 -5.72
C VAL A 48 -2.19 17.79 -6.38
N ARG A 49 -1.70 16.56 -6.57
CA ARG A 49 -2.47 15.44 -7.14
C ARG A 49 -3.01 14.51 -6.05
N VAL A 50 -4.19 14.84 -5.55
CA VAL A 50 -4.85 14.11 -4.45
C VAL A 50 -5.18 12.66 -4.83
N ASP A 51 -5.45 12.39 -6.11
CA ASP A 51 -5.68 11.04 -6.66
C ASP A 51 -4.46 10.12 -6.47
N LEU A 52 -3.27 10.60 -6.85
CA LEU A 52 -2.03 9.84 -6.73
C LEU A 52 -1.61 9.65 -5.27
N ILE A 53 -1.71 10.71 -4.47
CA ILE A 53 -1.38 10.66 -3.04
C ILE A 53 -2.24 9.62 -2.35
N ARG A 54 -3.56 9.61 -2.60
CA ARG A 54 -4.46 8.62 -2.01
C ARG A 54 -4.09 7.19 -2.42
N ARG A 55 -3.80 6.93 -3.69
CA ARG A 55 -3.39 5.60 -4.17
C ARG A 55 -2.10 5.13 -3.52
N ALA A 56 -1.08 5.99 -3.48
CA ALA A 56 0.21 5.69 -2.87
C ALA A 56 0.07 5.39 -1.37
N VAL A 57 -0.71 6.18 -0.64
CA VAL A 57 -0.94 5.99 0.80
C VAL A 57 -1.69 4.68 1.07
N LEU A 58 -2.72 4.36 0.28
CA LEU A 58 -3.47 3.11 0.44
C LEU A 58 -2.59 1.88 0.17
N ALA A 59 -1.77 1.92 -0.87
CA ALA A 59 -0.80 0.85 -1.18
C ALA A 59 0.24 0.70 -0.06
N ALA A 60 0.80 1.80 0.43
CA ALA A 60 1.76 1.76 1.53
C ALA A 60 1.14 1.21 2.83
N ARG A 61 -0.13 1.54 3.10
CA ARG A 61 -0.87 1.03 4.27
C ARG A 61 -1.25 -0.43 4.14
N SER A 62 -1.64 -0.91 2.95
CA SER A 62 -1.98 -2.31 2.74
C SER A 62 -0.75 -3.21 2.91
N HIS A 63 0.42 -2.80 2.42
CA HIS A 63 1.67 -3.55 2.56
C HIS A 63 2.14 -3.73 4.02
N ARG A 64 1.72 -2.86 4.93
CA ARG A 64 2.08 -2.97 6.36
C ARG A 64 1.24 -3.99 7.13
N ARG A 65 0.16 -4.52 6.54
CA ARG A 65 -0.71 -5.49 7.22
C ARG A 65 -0.07 -6.88 7.18
N GLN A 66 -0.02 -7.54 8.32
CA GLN A 66 0.36 -8.95 8.39
C GLN A 66 -0.70 -9.81 7.67
N PRO A 67 -0.32 -10.77 6.81
CA PRO A 67 -1.28 -11.71 6.25
C PRO A 67 -1.81 -12.63 7.35
N TYR A 68 -3.12 -12.73 7.45
CA TYR A 68 -3.83 -13.62 8.35
C TYR A 68 -4.94 -14.35 7.56
N GLY A 69 -5.30 -15.53 8.01
CA GLY A 69 -6.32 -16.34 7.35
C GLY A 69 -6.58 -17.65 8.08
N THR A 70 -7.62 -18.37 7.67
CA THR A 70 -7.90 -19.71 8.19
C THR A 70 -6.92 -20.73 7.59
N GLY A 71 -6.60 -21.79 8.34
CA GLY A 71 -5.71 -22.85 7.84
C GLY A 71 -6.30 -23.54 6.61
N LEU A 72 -5.44 -23.98 5.68
CA LEU A 72 -5.85 -24.55 4.38
C LEU A 72 -6.86 -25.71 4.48
N THR A 73 -6.78 -26.50 5.54
CA THR A 73 -7.63 -27.68 5.76
C THR A 73 -8.81 -27.42 6.71
N SER A 74 -9.07 -26.19 7.13
CA SER A 74 -10.15 -25.87 8.07
C SER A 74 -11.51 -26.36 7.51
N GLY A 75 -12.25 -27.14 8.31
CA GLY A 75 -13.53 -27.73 7.91
C GLY A 75 -13.46 -29.03 7.09
N ARG A 76 -12.26 -29.46 6.66
CA ARG A 76 -12.07 -30.69 5.83
C ARG A 76 -11.56 -31.91 6.62
N ARG A 77 -11.25 -31.76 7.91
CA ARG A 77 -10.62 -32.82 8.72
C ARG A 77 -11.56 -33.95 9.14
N HIS A 78 -12.86 -33.71 9.16
CA HIS A 78 -13.84 -34.69 9.61
C HIS A 78 -14.53 -35.36 8.43
N SER A 79 -14.64 -36.68 8.47
CA SER A 79 -15.50 -37.45 7.58
C SER A 79 -16.96 -37.12 7.90
N VAL A 80 -17.65 -36.50 6.96
CA VAL A 80 -19.05 -36.09 7.11
C VAL A 80 -19.89 -36.79 6.05
N ARG A 81 -20.91 -37.55 6.47
CA ARG A 81 -21.85 -38.22 5.56
C ARG A 81 -23.18 -37.50 5.52
N TRP A 82 -23.82 -37.56 4.36
CA TRP A 82 -25.14 -36.99 4.15
C TRP A 82 -26.21 -37.76 4.92
N SER A 83 -27.16 -37.04 5.54
CA SER A 83 -28.27 -37.65 6.28
C SER A 83 -29.33 -38.29 5.37
N GLY A 84 -29.31 -38.15 4.05
CA GLY A 84 -30.36 -38.73 3.20
C GLY A 84 -31.69 -37.95 3.28
N LYS A 85 -32.62 -38.29 2.39
CA LYS A 85 -33.95 -37.66 2.37
C LYS A 85 -34.81 -38.21 3.53
N ALA A 86 -35.69 -37.38 4.08
CA ALA A 86 -36.64 -37.69 5.18
C ALA A 86 -36.09 -37.79 6.62
N ARG A 87 -34.85 -37.33 6.92
CA ARG A 87 -34.32 -37.25 8.30
C ARG A 87 -34.39 -35.84 8.94
N GLY A 88 -35.42 -35.06 8.62
CA GLY A 88 -35.71 -33.75 9.22
C GLY A 88 -34.75 -32.59 8.89
N SER A 89 -33.48 -32.88 8.58
CA SER A 89 -32.45 -31.88 8.23
C SER A 89 -31.50 -32.39 7.15
N ARG A 90 -31.16 -31.51 6.21
CA ARG A 90 -30.28 -31.75 5.05
C ARG A 90 -28.81 -31.38 5.34
N ALA A 91 -28.34 -31.65 6.55
CA ALA A 91 -26.96 -31.38 6.94
C ALA A 91 -26.11 -32.65 6.88
N ARG A 92 -24.83 -32.52 6.53
CA ARG A 92 -23.87 -33.62 6.66
C ARG A 92 -23.54 -33.83 8.15
N ARG A 93 -23.56 -35.06 8.63
CA ARG A 93 -23.24 -35.44 10.01
C ARG A 93 -21.93 -36.20 10.09
N VAL A 94 -21.21 -36.07 11.20
CA VAL A 94 -19.94 -36.76 11.43
C VAL A 94 -20.17 -38.27 11.33
N SER A 95 -19.34 -38.93 10.53
CA SER A 95 -19.41 -40.36 10.27
C SER A 95 -18.21 -41.03 10.93
N TRP A 96 -18.48 -41.81 11.98
CA TRP A 96 -17.51 -42.72 12.60
C TRP A 96 -17.36 -43.97 11.72
N ILE A 97 -16.52 -43.89 10.69
CA ILE A 97 -16.04 -45.06 9.96
C ILE A 97 -14.53 -45.05 10.13
N ARG A 98 -14.03 -46.09 10.81
CA ARG A 98 -12.62 -46.41 10.95
C ARG A 98 -12.14 -47.15 9.70
#